data_AF-A0A920QWI6-F1
#
_entry.id   AF-A0A920QWI6-F1
#
_cell.length_a   1.000
_cell.length_b   1.000
_cell.length_c   1.000
_cell.angle_alpha   90.00
_cell.angle_beta   90.00
_cell.angle_gamma   90.00
#
_symmetry.space_group_name_H-M   'P 1'
#
loop_
_entity.id
_entity.type
_entity.pdbx_description
1 polymer ?
#
loop_
_entity_poly.entity_id
_entity_poly.type
_entity_poly.pdbx_seq_one_letter_code
_entity_poly.pdbx_strand_id
1 'polypeptide(L)'
;MVALDLSRSMDAGDLEPSGLARAKLKLMSLLERRDAGQTGLVVFSAHAFTVTPLTDDTGTVAALVSSLSSDLCRVGEAFPRRVSAGQLS
;
A
#
# COMPACT_ATOMS: atom_id res chain seq x y z
N MET A 1 3.60 -0.22 -11.35
CA MET A 1 4.07 -0.33 -9.95
C MET A 1 3.82 0.99 -9.26
N VAL A 2 3.38 0.98 -8.00
CA VAL A 2 3.09 2.17 -7.20
C VAL A 2 3.97 2.16 -5.95
N ALA A 3 4.48 3.33 -5.58
CA ALA A 3 5.21 3.56 -4.33
C ALA A 3 4.41 4.52 -3.45
N LEU A 4 4.26 4.19 -2.17
CA LEU A 4 3.51 4.99 -1.20
C LEU A 4 4.40 5.38 -0.01
N ASP A 5 4.40 6.67 0.32
CA ASP A 5 5.10 7.22 1.48
C ASP A 5 4.29 6.96 2.76
N LEU A 6 4.92 6.36 3.77
CA LEU A 6 4.38 6.10 5.11
C LEU A 6 5.19 6.84 6.21
N SER A 7 5.95 7.87 5.83
CA SER A 7 6.67 8.74 6.78
C SER A 7 5.71 9.53 7.66
N ARG A 8 6.19 9.98 8.83
CA ARG A 8 5.40 10.79 9.78
C ARG A 8 4.86 12.08 9.18
N SER A 9 5.56 12.67 8.21
CA SER A 9 5.07 13.86 7.50
C SER A 9 3.77 13.61 6.75
N MET A 10 3.48 12.36 6.38
CA MET A 10 2.23 12.01 5.71
C MET A 10 1.00 12.06 6.64
N ASP A 11 1.21 12.07 7.96
CA ASP A 11 0.16 12.30 8.96
C ASP A 11 0.05 13.77 9.37
N ALA A 12 0.93 14.64 8.87
CA ALA A 12 0.93 16.04 9.25
C ALA A 12 -0.40 16.71 8.87
N GLY A 13 -0.92 17.52 9.79
CA GLY A 13 -2.18 18.26 9.63
C GLY A 13 -2.13 19.41 8.64
N ASP A 14 -1.04 19.55 7.89
CA ASP A 14 -0.90 20.58 6.84
C ASP A 14 -1.90 20.38 5.69
N LEU A 15 -2.49 19.18 5.58
CA LEU A 15 -3.52 18.81 4.60
C LEU A 15 -4.61 17.93 5.26
N GLU A 16 -5.86 18.38 5.30
CA GLU A 16 -6.97 17.55 5.80
C GLU A 16 -7.38 16.43 4.81
N PRO A 17 -7.81 15.25 5.31
CA PRO A 17 -7.69 14.78 6.69
C PRO A 17 -6.26 14.33 7.07
N SER A 18 -5.49 13.83 6.09
CA SER A 18 -4.02 13.70 6.15
C SER A 18 -3.47 13.44 4.74
N GLY A 19 -2.17 13.66 4.54
CA GLY A 19 -1.49 13.29 3.29
C GLY A 19 -1.64 11.81 2.96
N LEU A 20 -1.49 10.94 3.95
CA LEU A 20 -1.66 9.49 3.82
C LEU A 20 -3.08 9.11 3.41
N ALA A 21 -4.09 9.70 4.04
CA ALA A 21 -5.48 9.43 3.71
C ALA A 21 -5.80 9.81 2.25
N ARG A 22 -5.33 10.97 1.79
CA ARG A 22 -5.50 11.41 0.40
C ARG A 22 -4.76 10.50 -0.59
N ALA A 23 -3.56 10.06 -0.25
CA ALA A 23 -2.78 9.16 -1.09
C ALA A 23 -3.45 7.78 -1.23
N LYS A 24 -4.00 7.23 -0.14
CA LYS A 24 -4.81 6.00 -0.17
C LYS A 24 -6.03 6.15 -1.05
N LEU A 25 -6.81 7.23 -0.89
CA LEU A 25 -8.00 7.49 -1.71
C LEU A 25 -7.63 7.57 -3.19
N LYS A 26 -6.56 8.29 -3.54
CA LYS A 26 -6.08 8.39 -4.93
C LYS A 26 -5.67 7.03 -5.48
N LEU A 27 -5.00 6.21 -4.68
CA LEU A 27 -4.62 4.85 -5.08
C LEU A 27 -5.87 3.96 -5.28
N MET A 28 -6.86 4.02 -4.39
CA MET A 28 -8.12 3.28 -4.57
C MET A 28 -8.82 3.68 -5.86
N SER A 29 -8.96 4.98 -6.13
CA SER A 29 -9.54 5.46 -7.38
C SER A 29 -8.75 5.05 -8.63
N LEU A 30 -7.43 4.87 -8.52
CA LEU A 30 -6.62 4.35 -9.62
C LEU A 30 -6.86 2.85 -9.85
N LEU A 31 -7.02 2.06 -8.78
CA LEU A 31 -7.32 0.63 -8.88
C LEU A 31 -8.71 0.37 -9.47
N GLU A 32 -9.70 1.16 -9.07
CA GLU A 32 -11.09 1.06 -9.56
C GLU A 32 -11.22 1.31 -11.07
N ARG A 33 -10.36 2.18 -11.62
CA ARG A 33 -10.39 2.55 -13.05
C ARG A 33 -9.55 1.62 -13.93
N ARG A 34 -8.96 0.58 -13.33
CA ARG A 34 -7.97 -0.26 -14.01
C ARG A 34 -8.64 -1.54 -14.50
N ASP A 35 -9.00 -1.56 -15.79
CA ASP A 35 -9.64 -2.71 -16.42
C ASP A 35 -8.69 -3.87 -16.73
N ALA A 36 -7.38 -3.62 -16.79
CA ALA A 36 -6.37 -4.65 -17.08
C ALA A 36 -4.97 -4.30 -16.57
N GLY A 37 -4.17 -5.34 -16.33
CA GLY A 37 -2.74 -5.25 -16.04
C GLY A 37 -2.37 -5.41 -14.56
N GLN A 38 -1.08 -5.62 -14.30
CA GLN A 38 -0.59 -5.93 -12.96
C GLN A 38 -0.26 -4.66 -12.14
N THR A 39 -0.58 -4.70 -10.86
CA THR A 39 -0.21 -3.71 -9.84
C THR A 39 0.75 -4.35 -8.85
N GLY A 40 1.88 -3.69 -8.61
CA GLY A 40 2.75 -3.98 -7.47
C GLY A 40 2.76 -2.75 -6.57
N LEU A 41 2.88 -2.98 -5.26
CA LEU A 41 2.87 -1.93 -4.24
C LEU A 41 4.12 -2.03 -3.37
N VAL A 42 4.84 -0.91 -3.30
CA VAL A 42 5.95 -0.69 -2.39
C VAL A 42 5.58 0.44 -1.45
N VAL A 43 5.93 0.29 -0.17
CA VAL A 43 5.81 1.37 0.82
C VAL A 43 7.20 1.79 1.27
N PHE A 44 7.37 3.06 1.62
CA PHE A 44 8.64 3.57 2.10
C PHE A 44 8.48 4.56 3.24
N SER A 45 9.46 4.54 4.15
CA SER A 45 9.73 5.60 5.13
C SER A 45 11.25 5.75 5.29
N ALA A 46 11.83 5.28 6.40
CA ALA A 46 13.26 5.08 6.57
C ALA A 46 13.80 3.91 5.73
N HIS A 47 12.97 2.88 5.50
CA HIS A 47 13.27 1.74 4.65
C HIS A 47 12.11 1.46 3.69
N ALA A 48 12.41 0.84 2.56
CA ALA A 48 11.41 0.44 1.57
C ALA A 48 11.03 -1.03 1.76
N PHE A 49 9.74 -1.32 1.66
CA PHE A 49 9.18 -2.67 1.81
C PHE A 49 8.20 -2.96 0.68
N THR A 50 8.27 -4.15 0.10
CA THR A 50 7.29 -4.63 -0.87
C THR A 50 6.07 -5.17 -0.13
N VAL A 51 4.92 -4.51 -0.30
CA VAL A 51 3.64 -4.96 0.26
C VAL A 51 3.05 -6.07 -0.62
N THR A 52 3.11 -5.90 -1.93
CA THR A 52 2.73 -6.95 -2.89
C THR A 52 3.58 -6.83 -4.16
N PRO A 53 4.09 -7.97 -4.71
CA PRO A 53 4.67 -7.99 -6.05
C PRO A 53 3.61 -7.68 -7.11
N LEU A 54 3.99 -7.72 -8.39
CA LEU A 54 3.03 -7.56 -9.49
C LEU A 54 1.93 -8.63 -9.40
N THR A 55 0.68 -8.17 -9.22
CA THR A 55 -0.54 -8.99 -9.21
C THR A 55 -1.65 -8.28 -9.98
N ASP A 56 -2.53 -9.05 -10.61
CA ASP A 56 -3.77 -8.58 -11.23
C ASP A 56 -4.96 -8.57 -10.26
N ASP A 57 -4.81 -9.12 -9.05
CA ASP A 57 -5.83 -9.08 -8.00
C ASP A 57 -5.90 -7.69 -7.34
N THR A 58 -6.68 -6.80 -7.96
CA THR A 58 -6.92 -5.44 -7.47
C THR A 58 -7.66 -5.42 -6.13
N GLY A 59 -8.48 -6.43 -5.82
CA GLY A 59 -9.21 -6.55 -4.56
C GLY A 59 -8.27 -6.77 -3.38
N THR A 60 -7.31 -7.69 -3.53
CA THR A 60 -6.27 -7.92 -2.52
C THR A 60 -5.40 -6.68 -2.33
N VAL A 61 -5.01 -6.00 -3.42
CA VAL A 61 -4.24 -4.73 -3.32
C VAL A 61 -5.05 -3.66 -2.57
N ALA A 62 -6.34 -3.53 -2.85
CA ALA A 62 -7.21 -2.55 -2.18
C ALA A 62 -7.35 -2.81 -0.67
N ALA A 63 -7.51 -4.07 -0.27
CA ALA A 63 -7.55 -4.48 1.12
C ALA A 63 -6.23 -4.15 1.86
N LEU A 64 -5.10 -4.42 1.22
CA LEU A 64 -3.77 -4.12 1.76
C LEU A 64 -3.55 -2.62 1.91
N VAL A 65 -3.93 -1.79 0.94
CA VAL A 65 -3.77 -0.33 1.05
C VAL A 65 -4.62 0.25 2.18
N SER A 66 -5.84 -0.28 2.36
CA SER A 66 -6.75 0.17 3.41
C SER A 66 -6.14 -0.04 4.80
N SER A 67 -5.41 -1.14 5.03
CA SER A 67 -4.78 -1.45 6.30
C SER A 67 -3.48 -0.69 6.59
N LEU A 68 -2.90 0.04 5.63
CA LEU A 68 -1.62 0.73 5.85
C LEU A 68 -1.72 1.84 6.89
N SER A 69 -0.79 1.89 7.84
CA SER A 69 -0.63 3.03 8.75
C SER A 69 0.84 3.44 8.77
N SER A 70 1.13 4.71 9.01
CA SER A 70 2.49 5.19 9.29
C SER A 70 3.08 4.53 10.55
N ASP A 71 2.23 4.05 11.46
CA ASP A 71 2.64 3.27 12.63
C ASP A 71 3.26 1.92 12.25
N LEU A 72 2.91 1.35 11.09
CA LEU A 72 3.54 0.13 10.58
C LEU A 72 5.03 0.33 10.27
N CYS A 73 5.48 1.57 10.06
CA CYS A 73 6.89 1.90 9.95
C CYS A 73 7.56 2.19 11.31
N ARG A 74 6.78 2.45 12.37
CA ARG A 74 7.33 2.67 13.72
C ARG A 74 7.76 1.37 14.36
N VAL A 75 7.01 0.31 14.13
CA VAL A 75 7.41 -1.04 14.51
C VAL A 75 8.24 -1.56 13.33
N GLY A 76 9.51 -1.89 13.53
CA GLY A 76 10.37 -2.48 12.50
C GLY A 76 9.92 -3.89 12.06
N GLU A 77 8.62 -4.16 12.07
CA GLU A 77 8.01 -5.40 11.65
C GLU A 77 8.11 -5.47 10.12
N ALA A 78 8.97 -6.36 9.66
CA ALA A 78 8.97 -6.80 8.30
C ALA A 78 7.54 -7.18 7.92
N PHE A 79 6.98 -6.53 6.89
CA PHE A 79 5.75 -6.99 6.24
C PHE A 79 5.85 -8.51 6.07
N PRO A 80 4.86 -9.30 6.53
CA PRO A 80 4.94 -10.75 6.52
C PRO A 80 5.28 -11.19 5.09
N ARG A 81 6.48 -11.76 4.94
CA ARG A 81 7.08 -12.08 3.65
C ARG A 81 6.23 -13.16 2.99
N ARG A 82 5.33 -12.74 2.10
CA ARG A 82 4.50 -13.55 1.18
C ARG A 82 3.75 -14.73 1.83
N VAL A 83 2.43 -14.61 1.90
CA VAL A 83 1.57 -15.76 1.60
C VAL A 83 1.80 -16.07 0.12
N SER A 84 2.45 -17.21 -0.17
CA SER A 84 2.69 -17.62 -1.55
C SER A 84 1.37 -17.98 -2.22
N ALA A 85 1.13 -17.42 -3.39
CA ALA A 85 0.02 -17.72 -4.29
C ALA A 85 0.10 -19.17 -4.81
N GLY A 86 -0.20 -20.15 -3.95
CA GLY A 86 0.01 -21.56 -4.26
C GLY A 86 -0.79 -22.57 -3.43
N GLN A 87 -1.91 -22.19 -2.82
CA GLN A 87 -2.85 -23.15 -2.22
C GLN A 87 -4.29 -22.74 -2.48
N LEU A 88 -4.70 -22.81 -3.74
CA LEU A 88 -6.06 -23.17 -4.12
C LEU A 88 -5.92 -24.24 -5.20
N SER A 89 -5.93 -25.49 -4.75
CA SER A 89 -6.17 -26.69 -5.55
C SER A 89 -7.21 -27.51 -4.80
#